data_AF-A0A7C1SA62-F1
#
_entry.id   AF-A0A7C1SA62-F1
#
_cell.length_a   1.000
_cell.length_b   1.000
_cell.length_c   1.000
_cell.angle_alpha   90.00
_cell.angle_beta   90.00
_cell.angle_gamma   90.00
#
_symmetry.space_group_name_H-M   'P 1'
#
loop_
_entity.id
_entity.type
_entity.pdbx_description
1 polymer ?
#
loop_
_entity_poly.entity_id
_entity_poly.type
_entity_poly.pdbx_seq_one_letter_code
_entity_poly.pdbx_strand_id
1 'polypeptide(L)' 'MDGNKKCQKVVEETREFLVLLGIDPKRLHLKWISASEGAEFAEEMRGFVQLIKTLGKTLPPEKKNATTESV' A
#
# COMPACT_ATOMS: atom_id res chain seq x y z
N MET A 1 20.76 18.72 -4.56
CA MET A 1 19.34 18.31 -4.60
C MET A 1 19.13 17.24 -3.55
N ASP A 2 18.21 17.45 -2.61
CA ASP A 2 17.99 16.54 -1.48
C ASP A 2 17.10 15.35 -1.92
N GLY A 3 17.61 14.12 -1.83
CA GLY A 3 16.95 12.93 -2.38
C GLY A 3 15.66 12.55 -1.64
N ASN A 4 15.67 12.70 -0.31
CA ASN A 4 14.52 12.45 0.56
C ASN A 4 13.32 13.38 0.23
N LYS A 5 13.56 14.66 -0.06
CA LYS A 5 12.52 15.64 -0.42
C LYS A 5 11.86 15.29 -1.75
N LYS A 6 12.66 14.83 -2.72
CA LYS A 6 12.13 14.31 -3.99
C LYS A 6 11.29 13.06 -3.76
N CYS A 7 11.76 12.13 -2.94
CA CYS A 7 11.01 10.92 -2.58
C CYS A 7 9.68 11.26 -1.92
N GLN A 8 9.67 12.18 -0.95
CA GLN A 8 8.45 12.64 -0.29
C GLN A 8 7.43 13.18 -1.30
N LYS A 9 7.85 14.06 -2.20
CA LYS A 9 6.97 14.64 -3.22
C LYS A 9 6.35 13.56 -4.13
N VAL A 10 7.17 12.60 -4.58
CA VAL A 10 6.68 11.49 -5.41
C VAL A 10 5.66 10.63 -4.65
N VAL A 11 5.90 10.35 -3.36
CA VAL A 11 4.97 9.59 -2.54
C VAL A 11 3.64 10.34 -2.35
N GLU A 12 3.69 11.66 -2.13
CA GLU A 12 2.49 12.50 -2.01
C GLU A 12 1.65 12.48 -3.29
N GLU A 13 2.27 12.73 -4.45
CA GLU A 13 1.60 12.64 -5.75
C GLU A 13 1.03 11.23 -6.01
N THR A 14 1.79 10.18 -5.64
CA THR A 14 1.32 8.79 -5.80
C THR A 14 0.09 8.51 -4.94
N ARG A 15 -0.02 9.07 -3.73
CA ARG A 15 -1.23 8.91 -2.89
C ARG A 15 -2.46 9.50 -3.57
N GLU A 16 -2.33 10.64 -4.24
CA GLU A 16 -3.44 11.25 -5.01
C GLU A 16 -3.89 10.32 -6.14
N PHE A 17 -2.93 9.73 -6.88
CA PHE A 17 -3.25 8.75 -7.93
C PHE A 17 -3.94 7.50 -7.38
N LEU A 18 -3.55 6.98 -6.22
CA LEU A 18 -4.22 5.83 -5.60
C LEU A 18 -5.69 6.11 -5.32
N VAL A 19 -6.01 7.31 -4.80
CA VAL A 19 -7.41 7.73 -4.58
C VAL A 19 -8.18 7.76 -5.89
N LEU A 20 -7.60 8.33 -6.95
CA LEU A 20 -8.23 8.39 -8.28
C LEU A 20 -8.51 7.00 -8.87
N LEU A 21 -7.64 6.02 -8.59
CA LEU A 21 -7.78 4.64 -9.03
C LEU A 21 -8.71 3.80 -8.14
N GLY A 22 -9.30 4.37 -7.09
CA GLY A 22 -10.14 3.64 -6.14
C GLY A 22 -9.35 2.69 -5.22
N ILE A 23 -8.05 2.90 -5.09
CA ILE A 23 -7.17 2.15 -4.19
C ILE A 23 -7.03 2.93 -2.90
N ASP A 24 -7.21 2.27 -1.75
CA ASP A 24 -7.01 2.92 -0.45
C ASP A 24 -5.56 3.48 -0.34
N PRO A 25 -5.37 4.80 -0.19
CA PRO A 25 -4.03 5.41 -0.15
C PRO A 25 -3.22 4.97 1.08
N LYS A 26 -3.86 4.40 2.12
CA LYS A 26 -3.17 3.79 3.27
C LYS A 26 -2.31 2.58 2.86
N ARG A 27 -2.49 2.04 1.65
CA ARG A 27 -1.63 0.99 1.08
C ARG A 27 -0.24 1.51 0.67
N LEU A 28 -0.03 2.83 0.66
CA LEU A 28 1.28 3.45 0.45
C LEU A 28 1.76 4.14 1.73
N HIS A 29 2.82 3.58 2.30
CA HIS A 29 3.39 4.03 3.57
C HIS A 29 4.83 4.52 3.38
N LEU A 30 5.14 5.69 3.95
CA LEU A 30 6.47 6.28 3.96
C LEU A 30 6.84 6.59 5.39
N LYS A 31 7.95 6.02 5.84
CA LYS A 31 8.55 6.28 7.15
C LYS A 31 10.04 6.50 6.99
N TRP A 32 10.56 7.54 7.63
CA TRP A 32 11.98 7.78 7.73
C TRP A 32 12.55 6.96 8.87
N ILE A 33 13.54 6.12 8.57
CA ILE A 33 14.18 5.21 9.52
C ILE A 33 15.67 5.23 9.19
N SER A 34 16.49 5.47 10.20
CA SER A 34 17.96 5.48 10.12
C SER A 34 18.53 4.06 10.24
N ALA A 35 19.82 3.91 9.96
CA ALA A 35 20.50 2.61 10.00
C ALA A 35 20.55 1.96 11.40
N SER A 36 20.41 2.76 12.46
CA SER A 36 20.46 2.28 13.86
C SER A 36 19.09 1.90 14.44
N GLU A 37 18.00 2.23 13.73
CA GLU A 37 16.61 2.08 14.21
C GLU A 37 15.98 0.75 13.76
N GLY A 38 16.70 -0.35 13.99
CA GLY A 38 16.27 -1.68 13.56
C GLY A 38 15.01 -2.18 14.29
N ALA A 39 14.85 -1.84 15.56
CA ALA A 39 13.69 -2.25 16.35
C ALA A 39 12.42 -1.51 15.88
N GLU A 40 12.56 -0.21 15.63
CA GLU A 40 11.51 0.67 15.11
C GLU A 40 11.08 0.23 13.71
N PHE A 41 12.02 -0.14 12.84
CA PHE A 41 11.70 -0.75 11.54
C PHE A 41 10.85 -2.00 11.69
N ALA A 42 11.23 -2.90 12.60
CA ALA A 42 10.53 -4.15 12.81
C ALA A 42 9.09 -3.93 13.32
N GLU A 43 8.89 -2.97 14.22
CA GLU A 43 7.55 -2.58 14.69
C GLU A 43 6.71 -1.92 13.59
N GLU A 44 7.29 -0.98 12.83
CA GLU A 44 6.59 -0.32 11.72
C GLU A 44 6.12 -1.35 10.68
N MET A 45 6.98 -2.30 10.31
CA MET A 45 6.63 -3.37 9.37
C MET A 45 5.54 -4.29 9.92
N ARG A 46 5.59 -4.66 11.21
CA ARG A 46 4.51 -5.43 11.86
C ARG A 46 3.19 -4.69 11.76
N GLY A 47 3.16 -3.41 12.15
CA GLY A 47 1.96 -2.57 12.08
C GLY A 47 1.43 -2.43 10.66
N PHE A 48 2.30 -2.17 9.70
CA PHE A 48 1.92 -2.03 8.30
C PHE A 48 1.38 -3.34 7.71
N VAL A 49 1.98 -4.49 8.00
CA VAL A 49 1.45 -5.79 7.58
C VAL A 49 0.05 -6.06 8.16
N GLN A 50 -0.18 -5.72 9.43
CA GLN A 50 -1.52 -5.86 10.03
C GLN A 50 -2.55 -4.93 9.38
N LEU A 51 -2.16 -3.70 9.06
CA LEU A 51 -2.99 -2.77 8.30
C LEU A 51 -3.38 -3.36 6.94
N ILE A 52 -2.41 -3.85 6.17
CA ILE A 52 -2.68 -4.44 4.84
C ILE A 52 -3.58 -5.67 4.94
N LYS A 53 -3.37 -6.54 5.93
CA LYS A 53 -4.26 -7.69 6.19
C LYS A 53 -5.69 -7.25 6.50
N THR A 54 -5.86 -6.19 7.29
CA THR A 54 -7.16 -5.61 7.65
C THR A 54 -7.87 -4.99 6.44
N LEU A 55 -7.13 -4.31 5.56
CA LEU A 55 -7.66 -3.74 4.31
C LEU A 55 -8.06 -4.83 3.29
N GLY A 56 -7.64 -6.07 3.48
CA GLY A 56 -7.93 -7.18 2.57
C GLY A 56 -7.27 -7.03 1.20
N LYS A 57 -7.69 -7.87 0.25
CA LYS A 57 -7.17 -7.84 -1.12
C LYS A 57 -7.62 -6.56 -1.84
N THR A 58 -6.71 -5.88 -2.52
CA THR A 58 -7.08 -4.86 -3.52
C THR A 58 -7.72 -5.57 -4.71
N LEU A 59 -8.86 -5.05 -5.18
CA LEU A 59 -9.62 -5.68 -6.26
C LEU A 59 -8.96 -5.53 -7.65
N PRO A 60 -9.30 -6.44 -8.60
CA PRO A 60 -10.11 -7.64 -8.36
C PRO A 60 -9.26 -8.93 -8.35
N PRO A 61 -9.24 -9.71 -7.26
CA PRO A 61 -8.99 -11.15 -7.36
C PRO A 61 -10.19 -11.85 -8.03
N GLU A 62 -9.91 -12.47 -9.19
CA GLU A 62 -10.70 -13.43 -10.00
C GLU A 62 -12.20 -13.19 -10.22
N LYS A 63 -12.59 -13.08 -11.51
CA LYS A 63 -13.97 -13.33 -11.94
C LYS A 63 -14.30 -14.79 -11.63
N LYS A 64 -15.31 -15.04 -10.77
CA LYS A 64 -16.00 -16.33 -10.82
C LYS A 64 -16.65 -16.42 -12.19
N ASN A 65 -16.18 -17.34 -13.03
CA ASN A 65 -16.68 -17.50 -14.39
C ASN A 65 -18.20 -17.67 -14.37
N ALA A 66 -18.87 -16.86 -15.20
CA ALA A 66 -20.19 -17.18 -15.70
C ALA A 66 -20.10 -18.41 -16.63
N THR A 67 -21.24 -19.07 -16.83
CA THR A 67 -21.48 -20.28 -17.63
C THR A 67 -21.25 -21.56 -16.81
N THR A 68 -22.29 -22.34 -16.49
CA THR A 68 -23.16 -22.98 -17.49
C THR A 68 -24.63 -22.95 -17.08
N GLU A 69 -25.46 -22.27 -17.88
CA GLU A 69 -26.80 -22.79 -18.18
C GLU A 69 -26.60 -24.19 -18.76
N SER A 70 -26.95 -25.22 -18.00
CA SER A 70 -27.18 -26.54 -18.57
C SER A 70 -28.27 -27.26 -17.78
N VAL A 71 -29.39 -27.39 -18.50
CA VAL A 71 -30.60 -28.19 -18.28
C VAL A 71 -31.69 -27.55 -17.43
#